data_AF-A0A7S4JAY3-F1
#
_entry.id   AF-A0A7S4JAY3-F1
#
_cell.length_a   1.000
_cell.length_b   1.000
_cell.length_c   1.000
_cell.angle_alpha   90.00
_cell.angle_beta   90.00
_cell.angle_gamma   90.00
#
_symmetry.space_group_name_H-M   'P 1'
#
loop_
_entity.id
_entity.type
_entity.pdbx_description
1 polymer ?
#
loop_
_entity_poly.entity_id
_entity_poly.type
_entity_poly.pdbx_seq_one_letter_code
_entity_poly.pdbx_strand_id
1 'polypeptide(L)'
;MIESNHRRPADWSMVRLATFIITIVVGFNLVRNSDQSFQQIEAPFQDVKAPSSLSMHITGGLPDSDSSSVQQGNIDPKVVYGHVHEAKTGGTSLNGMLAARYERVCGNKGYSFDAYQSNVRRKQKIQNDTVKQLKRGFHRSRVPHFIMDERGYENCDWISKEIGWFWWKKFVKWPLHIELHVPCREPVDHLMSKCNFKGNTFDCSGDLATEVEKCMLKHARARFHYNLTNLNNTSIKCFDYNITFTKYMDLMDKTLQRKRMPIEYAFRATNRRRKFATECIWQNDTLRLAVEKYLIEKYPYYNFCDACIGSKEDMFAA
;
A
#
# COMPACT_ATOMS: atom_id res chain seq x y z
N MET A 1 14.53 73.24 33.23
CA MET A 1 15.86 72.73 32.84
C MET A 1 15.71 71.92 31.57
N ILE A 2 16.32 72.43 30.50
CA ILE A 2 16.88 71.76 29.30
C ILE A 2 16.05 70.68 28.58
N GLU A 3 15.57 71.12 27.41
CA GLU A 3 15.38 70.47 26.10
C GLU A 3 15.93 69.06 25.82
N SER A 4 15.14 68.25 25.10
CA SER A 4 15.43 67.78 23.72
C SER A 4 14.29 66.85 23.24
N ASN A 5 13.39 67.32 22.38
CA ASN A 5 13.38 67.24 20.90
C ASN A 5 13.20 65.80 20.34
N HIS A 6 12.00 65.45 19.83
CA HIS A 6 11.54 65.60 18.42
C HIS A 6 12.05 64.43 17.54
N ARG A 7 11.26 63.67 16.75
CA ARG A 7 10.06 63.91 15.91
C ARG A 7 9.35 62.58 15.60
N ARG A 8 8.02 62.63 15.39
CA ARG A 8 7.22 61.65 14.61
C ARG A 8 7.04 62.17 13.16
N PRO A 9 6.15 61.60 12.32
CA PRO A 9 6.37 60.47 11.41
C PRO A 9 6.14 60.90 9.94
N ALA A 10 6.36 60.01 8.97
CA ALA A 10 5.86 60.22 7.61
C ALA A 10 5.24 58.93 7.04
N ASP A 11 3.93 59.05 6.86
CA ASP A 11 3.02 58.29 6.01
C ASP A 11 3.45 58.33 4.54
N TRP A 12 3.40 57.18 3.86
CA TRP A 12 3.50 57.10 2.39
C TRP A 12 2.51 56.07 1.85
N SER A 13 1.36 56.61 1.50
CA SER A 13 0.33 56.04 0.65
C SER A 13 0.85 55.59 -0.72
N MET A 14 0.26 54.49 -1.19
CA MET A 14 0.29 53.92 -2.53
C MET A 14 0.06 54.92 -3.66
N VAL A 15 0.91 54.94 -4.70
CA VAL A 15 0.55 55.34 -6.08
C VAL A 15 1.48 54.65 -7.12
N ARG A 16 0.85 53.87 -8.02
CA ARG A 16 1.17 53.52 -9.44
C ARG A 16 2.40 52.67 -9.79
N LEU A 17 2.22 51.51 -10.46
CA LEU A 17 1.88 51.25 -11.88
C LEU A 17 3.13 51.26 -12.79
N ALA A 18 3.67 50.09 -13.12
CA ALA A 18 4.48 49.88 -14.32
C ALA A 18 4.44 48.41 -14.77
N THR A 19 3.74 48.24 -15.88
CA THR A 19 3.64 47.07 -16.75
C THR A 19 5.02 46.62 -17.25
N PHE A 20 5.35 45.34 -17.14
CA PHE A 20 6.41 44.73 -17.96
C PHE A 20 5.94 43.39 -18.51
N ILE A 21 5.54 43.43 -19.78
CA ILE A 21 5.37 42.29 -20.67
C ILE A 21 6.76 41.98 -21.24
N ILE A 22 7.29 40.78 -20.98
CA ILE A 22 8.43 40.25 -21.73
C ILE A 22 7.96 39.01 -22.49
N THR A 23 7.77 39.23 -23.78
CA THR A 23 7.62 38.21 -24.81
C THR A 23 9.01 37.60 -25.08
N ILE A 24 9.19 36.31 -24.81
CA ILE A 24 10.32 35.55 -25.35
C ILE A 24 9.78 34.71 -26.51
N VAL A 25 10.02 35.21 -27.72
CA VAL A 25 10.03 34.43 -28.96
C VAL A 25 11.48 34.04 -29.21
N VAL A 26 11.81 32.75 -29.08
CA VAL A 26 12.95 32.16 -29.80
C VAL A 26 12.47 30.81 -30.31
N GLY A 27 12.35 30.73 -31.64
CA GLY A 27 11.99 29.52 -32.35
C GLY A 27 13.11 28.48 -32.31
N PHE A 28 12.70 27.21 -32.38
CA PHE A 28 13.56 26.17 -32.91
C PHE A 28 12.77 25.28 -33.86
N ASN A 29 13.46 24.99 -34.95
CA ASN A 29 13.00 24.39 -36.19
C ASN A 29 12.43 22.97 -36.05
N LEU A 30 11.38 22.74 -36.82
CA LEU A 30 11.20 21.61 -37.74
C LEU A 30 12.27 20.50 -37.66
N VAL A 31 11.87 19.33 -37.16
CA VAL A 31 12.32 18.05 -37.70
C VAL A 31 11.08 17.22 -38.03
N ARG A 32 10.89 17.05 -39.35
CA ARG A 32 9.94 16.15 -40.00
C ARG A 32 10.41 14.69 -39.85
N ASN A 33 9.41 13.81 -39.81
CA ASN A 33 9.38 12.43 -40.30
C ASN A 33 10.50 11.48 -39.89
N SER A 34 10.12 10.49 -39.09
CA SER A 34 10.34 9.11 -39.50
C SER A 34 9.09 8.28 -39.17
N ASP A 35 8.38 7.91 -40.23
CA ASP A 35 7.55 6.72 -40.26
C ASP A 35 8.41 5.53 -39.81
N GLN A 36 8.06 4.94 -38.66
CA GLN A 36 8.44 3.56 -38.37
C GLN A 36 7.18 2.72 -38.43
N SER A 37 7.07 2.05 -39.58
CA SER A 37 6.27 0.88 -39.80
C SER A 37 6.38 -0.08 -38.62
N PHE A 38 5.23 -0.38 -38.03
CA PHE A 38 5.04 -1.49 -37.10
C PHE A 38 5.25 -2.79 -37.88
N GLN A 39 6.49 -3.30 -37.93
CA GLN A 39 6.72 -4.69 -38.30
C GLN A 39 6.31 -5.58 -37.13
N GLN A 40 5.34 -6.46 -37.38
CA GLN A 40 5.01 -7.58 -36.53
C GLN A 40 6.27 -8.42 -36.31
N ILE A 41 6.80 -8.38 -35.08
CA ILE A 41 7.77 -9.37 -34.63
C ILE A 41 6.95 -10.59 -34.20
N GLU A 42 6.72 -11.51 -35.14
CA GLU A 42 6.41 -12.89 -34.83
C GLU A 42 7.64 -13.51 -34.17
N ALA A 43 7.64 -13.60 -32.84
CA ALA A 43 8.61 -14.41 -32.14
C ALA A 43 8.23 -15.90 -32.34
N PRO A 44 9.18 -16.77 -32.74
CA PRO A 44 8.90 -18.18 -32.89
C PRO A 44 8.53 -18.78 -31.53
N PHE A 45 7.31 -19.33 -31.45
CA PHE A 45 6.87 -20.21 -30.39
C PHE A 45 7.81 -21.43 -30.41
N GLN A 46 8.79 -21.46 -29.52
CA GLN A 46 9.54 -22.68 -29.27
C GLN A 46 8.67 -23.61 -28.41
N ASP A 47 8.31 -24.74 -29.01
CA ASP A 47 7.60 -25.85 -28.38
C ASP A 47 8.30 -26.27 -27.08
N VAL A 48 7.72 -25.88 -25.96
CA VAL A 48 8.06 -26.46 -24.67
C VAL A 48 7.51 -27.87 -24.68
N LYS A 49 8.38 -28.85 -24.89
CA LYS A 49 8.10 -30.28 -24.73
C LYS A 49 7.39 -30.51 -23.40
N ALA A 50 6.11 -30.89 -23.49
CA ALA A 50 5.36 -31.40 -22.36
C ALA A 50 6.08 -32.64 -21.80
N PRO A 51 6.27 -32.75 -20.48
CA PRO A 51 6.77 -33.99 -19.89
C PRO A 51 5.77 -35.11 -20.14
N SER A 52 6.31 -36.20 -20.66
CA SER A 52 5.64 -37.47 -20.96
C SER A 52 4.77 -37.95 -19.81
N SER A 53 3.56 -38.35 -20.18
CA SER A 53 2.51 -38.96 -19.37
C SER A 53 3.04 -39.99 -18.36
N LEU A 54 2.91 -39.69 -17.07
CA LEU A 54 2.86 -40.72 -16.03
C LEU A 54 1.42 -41.26 -15.99
N SER A 55 1.20 -42.44 -16.54
CA SER A 55 -0.07 -43.16 -16.45
C SER A 55 -0.24 -43.70 -15.03
N MET A 56 -1.00 -42.99 -14.20
CA MET A 56 -1.43 -43.48 -12.88
C MET A 56 -2.75 -44.22 -13.05
N HIS A 57 -2.71 -45.55 -13.00
CA HIS A 57 -3.91 -46.38 -12.85
C HIS A 57 -4.50 -46.15 -11.46
N ILE A 58 -5.60 -45.41 -11.37
CA ILE A 58 -6.47 -45.39 -10.20
C ILE A 58 -7.64 -46.33 -10.50
N THR A 59 -7.59 -47.54 -9.95
CA THR A 59 -8.76 -48.41 -9.79
C THR A 59 -9.28 -48.26 -8.37
N GLY A 60 -10.34 -47.48 -8.20
CA GLY A 60 -11.00 -47.30 -6.92
C GLY A 60 -12.33 -46.57 -7.09
N GLY A 61 -13.43 -47.27 -6.87
CA GLY A 61 -14.80 -46.79 -7.05
C GLY A 61 -15.09 -45.54 -6.23
N LEU A 62 -15.70 -44.55 -6.90
CA LEU A 62 -16.29 -43.38 -6.27
C LEU A 62 -17.68 -43.78 -5.73
N PRO A 63 -17.96 -43.54 -4.43
CA PRO A 63 -19.34 -43.45 -3.98
C PRO A 63 -19.95 -42.17 -4.57
N ASP A 64 -21.20 -42.28 -5.04
CA ASP A 64 -22.02 -41.16 -5.51
C ASP A 64 -22.17 -40.12 -4.38
N SER A 65 -21.23 -39.19 -4.29
CA SER A 65 -21.40 -37.98 -3.49
C SER A 65 -22.26 -37.02 -4.31
N ASP A 66 -23.49 -36.87 -3.84
CA ASP A 66 -24.49 -35.90 -4.27
C ASP A 66 -23.87 -34.50 -4.38
N SER A 67 -23.31 -34.19 -5.56
CA SER A 67 -22.72 -32.90 -5.86
C SER A 67 -23.87 -31.99 -6.29
N SER A 68 -24.64 -31.53 -5.30
CA SER A 68 -25.34 -30.26 -5.44
C SER A 68 -24.26 -29.19 -5.60
N SER A 69 -23.81 -28.99 -6.84
CA SER A 69 -22.99 -27.86 -7.22
C SER A 69 -23.84 -26.61 -7.00
N VAL A 70 -23.82 -26.13 -5.76
CA VAL A 70 -24.32 -24.81 -5.42
C VAL A 70 -23.49 -23.88 -6.29
N GLN A 71 -24.09 -23.42 -7.39
CA GLN A 71 -23.61 -22.24 -8.08
C GLN A 71 -23.67 -21.14 -7.03
N GLN A 72 -22.55 -20.92 -6.35
CA GLN A 72 -22.37 -19.79 -5.46
C GLN A 72 -22.55 -18.58 -6.38
N GLY A 73 -23.76 -18.02 -6.35
CA GLY A 73 -24.08 -16.80 -7.07
C GLY A 73 -23.01 -15.76 -6.74
N ASN A 74 -22.65 -14.95 -7.73
CA ASN A 74 -21.68 -13.88 -7.53
C ASN A 74 -22.05 -13.07 -6.29
N ILE A 75 -21.20 -13.12 -5.27
CA ILE A 75 -21.31 -12.21 -4.12
C ILE A 75 -20.93 -10.85 -4.67
N ASP A 76 -21.91 -9.94 -4.75
CA ASP A 76 -21.70 -8.54 -5.12
C ASP A 76 -21.73 -7.73 -3.82
N PRO A 77 -20.57 -7.38 -3.25
CA PRO A 77 -20.53 -6.80 -1.92
C PRO A 77 -21.08 -5.38 -1.95
N LYS A 78 -21.97 -5.07 -0.99
CA LYS A 78 -22.51 -3.70 -0.80
C LYS A 78 -21.46 -2.70 -0.31
N VAL A 79 -20.28 -3.19 0.09
CA VAL A 79 -19.17 -2.43 0.66
C VAL A 79 -17.90 -2.81 -0.10
N VAL A 80 -17.12 -1.80 -0.49
CA VAL A 80 -15.76 -2.02 -0.99
C VAL A 80 -14.78 -1.80 0.16
N TYR A 81 -13.93 -2.78 0.40
CA TYR A 81 -12.94 -2.72 1.47
C TYR A 81 -11.67 -2.02 0.99
N GLY A 82 -11.25 -0.96 1.67
CA GLY A 82 -9.97 -0.31 1.41
C GLY A 82 -8.95 -0.68 2.48
N HIS A 83 -7.73 -0.99 2.11
CA HIS A 83 -6.63 -1.20 3.06
C HIS A 83 -5.68 -0.01 2.99
N VAL A 84 -5.61 0.74 4.11
CA VAL A 84 -4.69 1.87 4.26
C VAL A 84 -3.29 1.31 4.45
N HIS A 85 -2.56 1.20 3.34
CA HIS A 85 -1.30 0.47 3.28
C HIS A 85 -0.15 1.23 3.94
N GLU A 86 -0.12 1.28 5.27
CA GLU A 86 0.98 1.90 6.00
C GLU A 86 2.30 1.15 5.76
N ALA A 87 3.40 1.89 5.69
CA ALA A 87 4.69 1.27 5.40
C ALA A 87 5.10 0.34 6.55
N LYS A 88 5.49 -0.89 6.21
CA LYS A 88 5.98 -1.90 7.18
C LYS A 88 4.92 -2.47 8.14
N THR A 89 3.66 -2.48 7.73
CA THR A 89 2.57 -3.21 8.41
C THR A 89 2.18 -4.49 7.64
N GLY A 90 3.14 -5.11 6.95
CA GLY A 90 2.91 -6.35 6.20
C GLY A 90 1.97 -6.25 4.98
N GLY A 91 1.56 -5.05 4.56
CA GLY A 91 0.61 -4.87 3.46
C GLY A 91 1.01 -5.47 2.11
N THR A 92 2.31 -5.70 1.85
CA THR A 92 2.75 -6.46 0.65
C THR A 92 2.36 -7.94 0.72
N SER A 93 2.48 -8.55 1.89
CA SER A 93 2.13 -9.95 2.11
C SER A 93 0.62 -10.12 2.15
N LEU A 94 -0.09 -9.27 2.90
CA LEU A 94 -1.54 -9.30 3.00
C LEU A 94 -2.19 -9.17 1.61
N ASN A 95 -1.82 -8.14 0.87
CA ASN A 95 -2.31 -7.91 -0.49
C ASN A 95 -2.02 -9.10 -1.42
N GLY A 96 -0.81 -9.65 -1.34
CA GLY A 96 -0.43 -10.83 -2.11
C GLY A 96 -1.23 -12.09 -1.75
N MET A 97 -1.53 -12.30 -0.47
CA MET A 97 -2.35 -13.41 0.01
C MET A 97 -3.80 -13.28 -0.43
N LEU A 98 -4.39 -12.10 -0.28
CA LEU A 98 -5.76 -11.83 -0.74
C LEU A 98 -5.88 -12.01 -2.24
N ALA A 99 -4.99 -11.39 -3.03
CA ALA A 99 -5.00 -11.53 -4.48
C ALA A 99 -4.77 -12.98 -4.97
N ALA A 100 -4.11 -13.82 -4.17
CA ALA A 100 -3.91 -15.23 -4.48
C ALA A 100 -5.14 -16.10 -4.19
N ARG A 101 -6.06 -15.65 -3.33
CA ARG A 101 -7.21 -16.42 -2.84
C ARG A 101 -8.57 -15.92 -3.33
N TYR A 102 -8.71 -14.61 -3.54
CA TYR A 102 -9.98 -13.96 -3.85
C TYR A 102 -9.99 -13.28 -5.22
N GLU A 103 -11.14 -13.21 -5.85
CA GLU A 103 -11.37 -12.42 -7.06
C GLU A 103 -11.41 -10.92 -6.69
N ARG A 104 -11.30 -10.05 -7.71
CA ARG A 104 -11.55 -8.60 -7.56
C ARG A 104 -10.72 -7.88 -6.48
N VAL A 105 -9.53 -8.40 -6.12
CA VAL A 105 -8.54 -7.72 -5.27
C VAL A 105 -7.67 -6.82 -6.14
N CYS A 106 -7.71 -5.52 -5.85
CA CYS A 106 -7.07 -4.47 -6.63
C CYS A 106 -5.97 -3.79 -5.83
N GLY A 107 -4.75 -4.32 -5.95
CA GLY A 107 -3.63 -3.86 -5.15
C GLY A 107 -2.35 -3.61 -5.95
N ASN A 108 -1.60 -2.58 -5.53
CA ASN A 108 -0.33 -2.26 -6.18
C ASN A 108 0.78 -3.29 -5.90
N LYS A 109 0.55 -4.22 -4.96
CA LYS A 109 1.46 -5.31 -4.58
C LYS A 109 0.74 -6.66 -4.47
N GLY A 110 -0.31 -6.83 -5.25
CA GLY A 110 -1.18 -8.00 -5.29
C GLY A 110 -2.42 -7.63 -6.07
N TYR A 111 -2.57 -8.20 -7.26
CA TYR A 111 -3.73 -7.92 -8.11
C TYR A 111 -4.30 -9.26 -8.55
N SER A 112 -5.58 -9.54 -8.28
CA SER A 112 -6.16 -10.88 -8.48
C SER A 112 -5.92 -11.39 -9.88
N PHE A 113 -6.14 -10.56 -10.89
CA PHE A 113 -5.92 -10.90 -12.30
C PHE A 113 -4.51 -11.47 -12.58
N ASP A 114 -3.45 -10.90 -11.99
CA ASP A 114 -2.06 -11.29 -12.25
C ASP A 114 -1.48 -12.27 -11.20
N ALA A 115 -2.23 -12.57 -10.14
CA ALA A 115 -1.69 -13.26 -8.97
C ALA A 115 -1.18 -14.68 -9.27
N TYR A 116 -1.89 -15.45 -10.10
CA TYR A 116 -1.49 -16.82 -10.47
C TYR A 116 -0.12 -16.82 -11.13
N GLN A 117 -0.01 -16.11 -12.25
CA GLN A 117 1.20 -16.03 -13.05
C GLN A 117 2.35 -15.38 -12.27
N SER A 118 2.05 -14.39 -11.44
CA SER A 118 3.08 -13.78 -10.61
C SER A 118 3.63 -14.74 -9.55
N ASN A 119 2.82 -15.64 -8.98
CA ASN A 119 3.30 -16.60 -8.00
C ASN A 119 4.09 -17.74 -8.65
N VAL A 120 3.63 -18.27 -9.79
CA VAL A 120 4.37 -19.28 -10.58
C VAL A 120 5.77 -18.77 -10.93
N ARG A 121 5.87 -17.58 -11.55
CA ARG A 121 7.15 -16.97 -11.89
C ARG A 121 8.03 -16.74 -10.67
N ARG A 122 7.45 -16.36 -9.53
CA ARG A 122 8.19 -16.15 -8.29
C ARG A 122 8.76 -17.45 -7.74
N LYS A 123 7.99 -18.54 -7.74
CA LYS A 123 8.48 -19.89 -7.37
C LYS A 123 9.64 -20.32 -8.28
N GLN A 124 9.59 -19.95 -9.56
CA GLN A 124 10.64 -20.19 -10.55
C GLN A 124 11.78 -19.15 -10.55
N LYS A 125 11.76 -18.16 -9.64
CA LYS A 125 12.73 -17.04 -9.58
C LYS A 125 12.85 -16.23 -10.89
N ILE A 126 11.82 -16.24 -11.74
CA ILE A 126 11.75 -15.44 -12.97
C ILE A 126 11.40 -14.00 -12.60
N GLN A 127 12.32 -13.07 -12.84
CA GLN A 127 12.15 -11.66 -12.50
C GLN A 127 11.95 -10.74 -13.70
N ASN A 128 12.21 -11.20 -14.92
CA ASN A 128 12.04 -10.40 -16.13
C ASN A 128 10.66 -10.70 -16.71
N ASP A 129 9.78 -9.71 -16.66
CA ASP A 129 8.51 -9.70 -17.36
C ASP A 129 8.37 -8.42 -18.19
N THR A 130 7.41 -8.42 -19.10
CA THR A 130 7.11 -7.29 -19.98
C THR A 130 6.82 -6.02 -19.17
N VAL A 131 6.20 -6.13 -18.00
CA VAL A 131 5.93 -4.98 -17.12
C VAL A 131 7.24 -4.35 -16.60
N LYS A 132 8.22 -5.17 -16.22
CA LYS A 132 9.54 -4.70 -15.78
C LYS A 132 10.32 -4.07 -16.93
N GLN A 133 10.18 -4.59 -18.15
CA GLN A 133 10.76 -3.99 -19.36
C GLN A 133 10.15 -2.62 -19.64
N LEU A 134 8.83 -2.47 -19.48
CA LEU A 134 8.12 -1.19 -19.65
C LEU A 134 8.44 -0.17 -18.54
N LYS A 135 8.60 -0.61 -17.29
CA LYS A 135 8.86 0.29 -16.17
C LYS A 135 9.73 -0.34 -15.08
N ARG A 136 10.95 0.20 -14.93
CA ARG A 136 11.90 -0.24 -13.90
C ARG A 136 11.28 -0.19 -12.50
N GLY A 137 11.44 -1.27 -11.75
CA GLY A 137 10.95 -1.39 -10.37
C GLY A 137 9.51 -1.86 -10.22
N PHE A 138 8.80 -2.06 -11.34
CA PHE A 138 7.49 -2.71 -11.42
C PHE A 138 7.62 -4.07 -12.10
N HIS A 139 6.62 -4.92 -11.90
CA HIS A 139 6.53 -6.28 -12.45
C HIS A 139 5.08 -6.76 -12.24
N ARG A 140 4.71 -7.97 -12.68
CA ARG A 140 3.33 -8.48 -12.55
C ARG A 140 2.78 -8.48 -11.11
N SER A 141 3.61 -8.76 -10.09
CA SER A 141 3.20 -8.61 -8.68
C SER A 141 3.26 -7.19 -8.11
N ARG A 142 3.69 -6.20 -8.90
CA ARG A 142 3.76 -4.81 -8.48
C ARG A 142 3.23 -3.93 -9.60
N VAL A 143 1.92 -3.77 -9.64
CA VAL A 143 1.22 -3.03 -10.69
C VAL A 143 1.47 -1.52 -10.50
N PRO A 144 1.91 -0.80 -11.54
CA PRO A 144 2.01 0.65 -11.50
C PRO A 144 0.68 1.33 -11.19
N HIS A 145 0.70 2.40 -10.40
CA HIS A 145 -0.53 3.10 -10.00
C HIS A 145 -1.34 3.62 -11.19
N PHE A 146 -0.68 4.17 -12.23
CA PHE A 146 -1.38 4.67 -13.42
C PHE A 146 -2.14 3.56 -14.16
N ILE A 147 -1.59 2.34 -14.23
CA ILE A 147 -2.29 1.18 -14.82
C ILE A 147 -3.51 0.81 -13.97
N MET A 148 -3.39 0.86 -12.64
CA MET A 148 -4.55 0.62 -11.78
C MET A 148 -5.61 1.72 -11.94
N ASP A 149 -5.20 2.97 -12.09
CA ASP A 149 -6.11 4.10 -12.28
C ASP A 149 -6.79 4.06 -13.66
N GLU A 150 -6.09 3.59 -14.70
CA GLU A 150 -6.63 3.35 -16.05
C GLU A 150 -7.61 2.19 -16.09
N ARG A 151 -7.31 1.07 -15.40
CA ARG A 151 -8.22 -0.08 -15.27
C ARG A 151 -9.51 0.25 -14.54
N GLY A 152 -9.47 1.25 -13.67
CA GLY A 152 -10.57 1.58 -12.78
C GLY A 152 -10.62 0.70 -11.52
N TYR A 153 -11.61 0.96 -10.69
CA TYR A 153 -11.83 0.28 -9.40
C TYR A 153 -13.26 -0.26 -9.25
N GLU A 154 -14.10 -0.11 -10.27
CA GLU A 154 -15.52 -0.40 -10.28
C GLU A 154 -15.78 -1.91 -10.07
N ASN A 155 -14.84 -2.75 -10.48
CA ASN A 155 -14.88 -4.20 -10.30
C ASN A 155 -13.97 -4.68 -9.15
N CYS A 156 -13.71 -3.84 -8.15
CA CYS A 156 -12.86 -4.18 -7.02
C CYS A 156 -13.69 -4.34 -5.74
N ASP A 157 -13.54 -5.47 -5.06
CA ASP A 157 -14.13 -5.70 -3.73
C ASP A 157 -13.17 -5.28 -2.62
N TRP A 158 -11.88 -5.30 -2.90
CA TRP A 158 -10.83 -4.94 -1.97
C TRP A 158 -9.71 -4.15 -2.66
N ILE A 159 -9.33 -3.01 -2.10
CA ILE A 159 -8.38 -2.06 -2.70
C ILE A 159 -7.21 -1.81 -1.75
N SER A 160 -5.97 -1.92 -2.24
CA SER A 160 -4.77 -1.57 -1.45
C SER A 160 -3.68 -0.92 -2.29
N LYS A 161 -3.44 0.37 -2.06
CA LYS A 161 -2.37 1.14 -2.72
C LYS A 161 -1.40 1.70 -1.70
N GLU A 162 -0.11 1.61 -2.00
CA GLU A 162 0.94 2.37 -1.30
C GLU A 162 0.94 3.85 -1.70
N ILE A 163 -0.17 4.55 -1.46
CA ILE A 163 -0.37 5.95 -1.84
C ILE A 163 -0.78 6.79 -0.62
N GLY A 164 -0.74 8.11 -0.77
CA GLY A 164 -1.14 9.03 0.28
C GLY A 164 -2.65 9.00 0.56
N TRP A 165 -3.03 9.39 1.78
CA TRP A 165 -4.41 9.37 2.27
C TRP A 165 -5.37 10.17 1.38
N PHE A 166 -4.90 11.27 0.79
CA PHE A 166 -5.69 12.17 -0.04
C PHE A 166 -6.26 11.47 -1.29
N TRP A 167 -5.63 10.36 -1.72
CA TRP A 167 -6.10 9.59 -2.87
C TRP A 167 -7.49 8.98 -2.62
N TRP A 168 -7.82 8.61 -1.37
CA TRP A 168 -9.12 8.04 -1.01
C TRP A 168 -10.29 9.02 -1.22
N LYS A 169 -10.03 10.34 -1.31
CA LYS A 169 -11.06 11.35 -1.59
C LYS A 169 -11.80 11.11 -2.91
N LYS A 170 -11.21 10.36 -3.86
CA LYS A 170 -11.87 10.05 -5.13
C LYS A 170 -13.14 9.22 -4.97
N PHE A 171 -13.27 8.49 -3.86
CA PHE A 171 -14.42 7.62 -3.59
C PHE A 171 -15.55 8.30 -2.81
N VAL A 172 -15.39 9.57 -2.43
CA VAL A 172 -16.42 10.33 -1.69
C VAL A 172 -17.75 10.41 -2.45
N LYS A 173 -17.70 10.37 -3.79
CA LYS A 173 -18.88 10.40 -4.67
C LYS A 173 -19.25 9.03 -5.25
N TRP A 174 -18.63 7.96 -4.78
CA TRP A 174 -18.99 6.63 -5.26
C TRP A 174 -20.37 6.19 -4.79
N PRO A 175 -21.07 5.36 -5.58
CA PRO A 175 -22.36 4.81 -5.19
C PRO A 175 -22.24 3.74 -4.10
N LEU A 176 -21.07 3.12 -3.96
CA LEU A 176 -20.78 2.09 -2.96
C LEU A 176 -20.06 2.71 -1.76
N HIS A 177 -20.39 2.23 -0.56
CA HIS A 177 -19.70 2.62 0.68
C HIS A 177 -18.29 2.02 0.72
N ILE A 178 -17.31 2.82 1.16
CA ILE A 178 -15.94 2.34 1.38
C ILE A 178 -15.70 2.10 2.87
N GLU A 179 -15.23 0.92 3.24
CA GLU A 179 -14.74 0.65 4.59
C GLU A 179 -13.21 0.55 4.60
N LEU A 180 -12.54 1.54 5.20
CA LEU A 180 -11.08 1.61 5.28
C LEU A 180 -10.56 0.85 6.50
N HIS A 181 -9.71 -0.13 6.27
CA HIS A 181 -9.03 -0.94 7.28
C HIS A 181 -7.60 -0.43 7.47
N VAL A 182 -7.28 0.03 8.68
CA VAL A 182 -5.96 0.51 9.07
C VAL A 182 -5.26 -0.58 9.91
N PRO A 183 -4.18 -1.20 9.42
CA PRO A 183 -3.40 -2.13 10.22
C PRO A 183 -2.61 -1.34 11.27
N CYS A 184 -2.87 -1.58 12.55
CA CYS A 184 -2.21 -0.93 13.66
C CYS A 184 -1.07 -1.80 14.21
N ARG A 185 0.08 -1.19 14.48
CA ARG A 185 1.27 -1.89 14.99
C ARG A 185 1.81 -1.16 16.19
N GLU A 186 2.35 -1.90 17.15
CA GLU A 186 3.02 -1.33 18.32
C GLU A 186 4.08 -0.29 17.87
N PRO A 187 4.02 0.96 18.38
CA PRO A 187 4.79 2.07 17.84
C PRO A 187 6.31 1.82 17.78
N VAL A 188 6.91 1.29 18.83
CA VAL A 188 8.36 1.11 18.92
C VAL A 188 8.82 -0.03 18.00
N ASP A 189 8.16 -1.17 18.03
CA ASP A 189 8.42 -2.30 17.15
C ASP A 189 8.31 -1.89 15.68
N HIS A 190 7.29 -1.08 15.35
CA HIS A 190 7.09 -0.54 14.01
C HIS A 190 8.20 0.42 13.58
N LEU A 191 8.58 1.36 14.44
CA LEU A 191 9.68 2.31 14.20
C LEU A 191 10.97 1.54 13.89
N MET A 192 11.33 0.57 14.72
CA MET A 192 12.54 -0.22 14.53
C MET A 192 12.48 -1.10 13.27
N SER A 193 11.29 -1.58 12.89
CA SER A 193 11.10 -2.22 11.59
C SER A 193 11.29 -1.27 10.41
N LYS A 194 11.00 0.03 10.58
CA LYS A 194 11.29 1.08 9.59
C LYS A 194 12.79 1.43 9.59
N CYS A 195 13.47 1.47 10.74
CA CYS A 195 14.93 1.60 10.84
C CYS A 195 15.65 0.49 10.04
N ASN A 196 15.31 -0.78 10.32
CA ASN A 196 15.89 -1.94 9.64
C ASN A 196 15.63 -1.92 8.12
N PHE A 197 14.46 -1.44 7.68
CA PHE A 197 14.19 -1.27 6.26
C PHE A 197 15.09 -0.21 5.60
N LYS A 198 15.38 0.89 6.31
CA LYS A 198 16.29 1.94 5.85
C LYS A 198 17.77 1.59 6.01
N GLY A 199 18.09 0.50 6.71
CA GLY A 199 19.46 0.14 7.05
C GLY A 199 20.08 1.02 8.14
N ASN A 200 19.25 1.67 8.95
CA ASN A 200 19.68 2.53 10.05
C ASN A 200 19.69 1.75 11.36
N THR A 201 20.68 2.04 12.20
CA THR A 201 20.70 1.65 13.61
C THR A 201 20.16 2.81 14.43
N PHE A 202 19.27 2.53 15.38
CA PHE A 202 18.75 3.53 16.31
C PHE A 202 19.74 3.71 17.45
N ASP A 203 20.27 4.92 17.64
CA ASP A 203 21.21 5.24 18.71
C ASP A 203 20.48 5.62 20.00
N CYS A 204 20.55 4.78 21.02
CA CYS A 204 19.84 5.03 22.29
C CYS A 204 20.46 6.14 23.14
N SER A 205 21.65 6.63 22.79
CA SER A 205 22.28 7.78 23.45
C SER A 205 22.08 9.08 22.66
N GLY A 206 21.47 9.00 21.48
CA GLY A 206 21.24 10.12 20.58
C GLY A 206 20.03 10.98 20.98
N ASP A 207 19.88 12.11 20.30
CA ASP A 207 18.67 12.94 20.40
C ASP A 207 17.44 12.18 19.89
N LEU A 208 16.43 12.06 20.75
CA LEU A 208 15.23 11.27 20.50
C LEU A 208 14.54 11.62 19.18
N ALA A 209 14.31 12.91 18.92
CA ALA A 209 13.61 13.37 17.73
C ALA A 209 14.40 13.03 16.45
N THR A 210 15.70 13.26 16.48
CA THR A 210 16.62 12.97 15.38
C THR A 210 16.67 11.47 15.06
N GLU A 211 16.76 10.61 16.08
CA GLU A 211 16.82 9.14 15.91
C GLU A 211 15.50 8.58 15.35
N VAL A 212 14.36 9.07 15.84
CA VAL A 212 13.05 8.70 15.28
C VAL A 212 12.95 9.13 13.82
N GLU A 213 13.31 10.37 13.49
CA GLU A 213 13.24 10.92 12.14
C GLU A 213 14.13 10.17 11.14
N LYS A 214 15.32 9.71 11.58
CA LYS A 214 16.20 8.84 10.78
C LYS A 214 15.49 7.58 10.34
N CYS A 215 14.60 7.02 11.14
CA CYS A 215 13.89 5.78 10.80
C CYS A 215 12.60 6.00 10.01
N MET A 216 12.02 7.20 10.06
CA MET A 216 10.77 7.49 9.36
C MET A 216 10.95 7.62 7.85
N LEU A 217 9.94 7.15 7.11
CA LEU A 217 9.89 7.23 5.65
C LEU A 217 9.12 8.50 5.26
N LYS A 218 9.75 9.40 4.51
CA LYS A 218 9.14 10.69 4.08
C LYS A 218 7.74 10.48 3.49
N HIS A 219 7.57 9.48 2.64
CA HIS A 219 6.28 9.17 2.01
C HIS A 219 5.31 8.36 2.90
N ALA A 220 5.77 7.69 3.96
CA ALA A 220 4.88 6.97 4.87
C ALA A 220 4.05 7.94 5.71
N ARG A 221 4.61 9.11 6.06
CA ARG A 221 3.90 10.17 6.79
C ARG A 221 2.62 10.64 6.08
N ALA A 222 2.51 10.40 4.79
CA ALA A 222 1.37 10.84 3.99
C ALA A 222 0.32 9.73 3.77
N ARG A 223 0.51 8.49 4.23
CA ARG A 223 -0.41 7.37 3.90
C ARG A 223 -1.68 7.35 4.74
N PHE A 224 -1.59 7.78 5.99
CA PHE A 224 -2.72 7.95 6.89
C PHE A 224 -2.83 9.42 7.34
N HIS A 225 -4.06 9.89 7.55
CA HIS A 225 -4.36 11.17 8.16
C HIS A 225 -5.78 11.16 8.73
N TYR A 226 -6.03 11.88 9.82
CA TYR A 226 -7.35 11.96 10.47
C TYR A 226 -8.48 12.41 9.55
N ASN A 227 -8.19 13.21 8.54
CA ASN A 227 -9.18 13.56 7.51
C ASN A 227 -9.87 12.36 6.84
N LEU A 228 -9.29 11.15 6.90
CA LEU A 228 -9.95 9.91 6.45
C LEU A 228 -11.18 9.57 7.28
N THR A 229 -11.22 9.91 8.57
CA THR A 229 -12.36 9.64 9.47
C THR A 229 -13.58 10.51 9.15
N ASN A 230 -13.37 11.60 8.40
CA ASN A 230 -14.38 12.61 8.09
C ASN A 230 -14.78 12.60 6.62
N LEU A 231 -14.38 11.58 5.85
CA LEU A 231 -14.80 11.44 4.46
C LEU A 231 -16.24 10.93 4.41
N ASN A 232 -17.10 11.62 3.64
CA ASN A 232 -18.46 11.12 3.39
C ASN A 232 -18.39 9.78 2.66
N ASN A 233 -19.39 8.92 2.91
CA ASN A 233 -19.50 7.58 2.30
C ASN A 233 -18.26 6.70 2.56
N THR A 234 -17.58 6.92 3.69
CA THR A 234 -16.43 6.16 4.13
C THR A 234 -16.54 5.87 5.62
N SER A 235 -16.31 4.62 6.03
CA SER A 235 -16.04 4.25 7.42
C SER A 235 -14.57 3.90 7.58
N ILE A 236 -14.05 4.04 8.79
CA ILE A 236 -12.70 3.61 9.11
C ILE A 236 -12.75 2.64 10.28
N LYS A 237 -11.95 1.58 10.18
CA LYS A 237 -11.75 0.59 11.23
C LYS A 237 -10.26 0.30 11.36
N CYS A 238 -9.85 -0.14 12.53
CA CYS A 238 -8.50 -0.63 12.77
C CYS A 238 -8.50 -2.11 13.14
N PHE A 239 -7.30 -2.67 13.15
CA PHE A 239 -7.03 -4.01 13.66
C PHE A 239 -5.57 -4.12 14.05
N ASP A 240 -5.27 -4.98 15.03
CA ASP A 240 -3.89 -5.31 15.37
C ASP A 240 -3.23 -6.06 14.19
N TYR A 241 -2.07 -5.55 13.77
CA TYR A 241 -1.23 -6.15 12.76
C TYR A 241 -0.88 -7.61 13.08
N ASN A 242 -0.72 -7.97 14.35
CA ASN A 242 -0.32 -9.32 14.77
C ASN A 242 -1.38 -10.39 14.43
N ILE A 243 -2.65 -9.98 14.28
CA ILE A 243 -3.75 -10.88 13.89
C ILE A 243 -4.11 -10.77 12.39
N THR A 244 -3.36 -9.96 11.62
CA THR A 244 -3.59 -9.73 10.17
C THR A 244 -3.63 -11.02 9.35
N PHE A 245 -2.77 -11.98 9.65
CA PHE A 245 -2.64 -13.18 8.82
C PHE A 245 -3.54 -14.34 9.25
N THR A 246 -4.23 -14.20 10.38
CA THR A 246 -5.19 -15.18 10.90
C THR A 246 -6.59 -14.57 10.85
N LYS A 247 -7.00 -13.84 11.88
CA LYS A 247 -8.37 -13.32 12.05
C LYS A 247 -8.82 -12.43 10.89
N TYR A 248 -7.94 -11.57 10.37
CA TYR A 248 -8.30 -10.72 9.23
C TYR A 248 -8.49 -11.51 7.94
N MET A 249 -7.69 -12.55 7.71
CA MET A 249 -7.92 -13.44 6.57
C MET A 249 -9.24 -14.22 6.72
N ASP A 250 -9.57 -14.68 7.93
CA ASP A 250 -10.83 -15.37 8.21
C ASP A 250 -12.04 -14.44 8.02
N LEU A 251 -11.91 -13.15 8.36
CA LEU A 251 -12.91 -12.14 8.08
C LEU A 251 -13.10 -11.97 6.56
N MET A 252 -12.00 -11.77 5.81
CA MET A 252 -12.04 -11.59 4.36
C MET A 252 -12.55 -12.84 3.63
N ASP A 253 -12.39 -14.02 4.21
CA ASP A 253 -12.91 -15.27 3.63
C ASP A 253 -14.43 -15.34 3.60
N LYS A 254 -15.09 -14.65 4.52
CA LYS A 254 -16.55 -14.56 4.60
C LYS A 254 -17.13 -13.47 3.71
N THR A 255 -16.32 -12.51 3.29
CA THR A 255 -16.78 -11.29 2.60
C THR A 255 -16.38 -11.25 1.13
N LEU A 256 -15.19 -11.75 0.78
CA LEU A 256 -14.66 -11.68 -0.57
C LEU A 256 -14.95 -12.95 -1.37
N GLN A 257 -15.25 -12.78 -2.65
CA GLN A 257 -15.46 -13.90 -3.56
C GLN A 257 -14.17 -14.71 -3.72
N ARG A 258 -14.22 -16.01 -3.39
CA ARG A 258 -13.09 -16.92 -3.62
C ARG A 258 -12.82 -17.12 -5.11
N LYS A 259 -11.55 -17.28 -5.46
CA LYS A 259 -11.12 -17.64 -6.80
C LYS A 259 -11.56 -19.03 -7.18
N ARG A 260 -11.77 -19.23 -8.49
CA ARG A 260 -11.93 -20.58 -9.06
C ARG A 260 -10.67 -21.43 -8.87
N MET A 261 -9.49 -20.82 -8.98
CA MET A 261 -8.21 -21.48 -8.77
C MET A 261 -7.41 -20.69 -7.72
N PRO A 262 -7.69 -20.89 -6.43
CA PRO A 262 -6.89 -20.28 -5.39
C PRO A 262 -5.48 -20.89 -5.43
N ILE A 263 -4.50 -20.06 -5.14
CA ILE A 263 -3.10 -20.50 -5.07
C ILE A 263 -2.46 -20.07 -3.77
N GLU A 264 -1.46 -20.83 -3.35
CA GLU A 264 -0.62 -20.46 -2.23
C GLU A 264 0.24 -19.24 -2.60
N TYR A 265 0.24 -18.24 -1.73
CA TYR A 265 1.08 -17.07 -1.88
C TYR A 265 2.56 -17.42 -1.68
N ALA A 266 3.37 -17.17 -2.71
CA ALA A 266 4.82 -17.28 -2.61
C ALA A 266 5.38 -16.07 -1.83
N PHE A 267 5.57 -16.26 -0.52
CA PHE A 267 6.06 -15.22 0.39
C PHE A 267 7.38 -14.61 -0.07
N ARG A 268 7.52 -13.30 0.18
CA ARG A 268 8.76 -12.56 -0.06
C ARG A 268 9.07 -11.67 1.14
N ALA A 269 10.19 -11.94 1.78
CA ALA A 269 10.77 -11.00 2.73
C ALA A 269 11.11 -9.69 2.00
N THR A 270 10.52 -8.58 2.47
CA THR A 270 10.79 -7.24 1.94
C THR A 270 11.91 -6.52 2.70
N ASN A 271 12.36 -7.11 3.81
CA ASN A 271 13.39 -6.58 4.70
C ASN A 271 14.47 -7.62 4.94
N ARG A 272 15.65 -7.14 5.37
CA ARG A 272 16.65 -7.97 6.04
C ARG A 272 16.09 -8.51 7.36
N ARG A 273 16.58 -9.67 7.78
CA ARG A 273 16.23 -10.24 9.09
C ARG A 273 16.65 -9.27 10.19
N ARG A 274 15.69 -8.85 11.00
CA ARG A 274 15.90 -7.97 12.15
C ARG A 274 16.65 -8.72 13.26
N LYS A 275 17.57 -8.05 13.95
CA LYS A 275 18.33 -8.60 15.07
C LYS A 275 17.83 -7.98 16.38
N PHE A 276 16.67 -8.45 16.85
CA PHE A 276 15.99 -7.90 18.02
C PHE A 276 16.90 -7.82 19.26
N ALA A 277 17.63 -8.91 19.54
CA ALA A 277 18.51 -9.00 20.71
C ALA A 277 19.64 -7.96 20.75
N THR A 278 19.99 -7.33 19.63
CA THR A 278 21.08 -6.34 19.56
C THR A 278 20.59 -4.90 19.52
N GLU A 279 19.27 -4.67 19.53
CA GLU A 279 18.70 -3.33 19.48
C GLU A 279 18.61 -2.77 20.90
N CYS A 280 19.35 -1.68 21.16
CA CYS A 280 19.50 -1.11 22.50
C CYS A 280 18.17 -0.64 23.14
N ILE A 281 17.18 -0.27 22.33
CA ILE A 281 15.91 0.29 22.80
C ILE A 281 15.12 -0.70 23.67
N TRP A 282 15.35 -2.00 23.49
CA TRP A 282 14.66 -3.04 24.26
C TRP A 282 15.25 -3.27 25.66
N GLN A 283 16.43 -2.73 25.93
CA GLN A 283 17.10 -2.84 27.23
C GLN A 283 16.89 -1.60 28.10
N ASN A 284 16.23 -0.56 27.57
CA ASN A 284 16.02 0.71 28.25
C ASN A 284 14.53 1.10 28.19
N ASP A 285 13.77 0.67 29.20
CA ASP A 285 12.32 0.92 29.25
C ASP A 285 11.97 2.40 29.31
N THR A 286 12.75 3.22 30.01
CA THR A 286 12.54 4.67 30.08
C THR A 286 12.62 5.30 28.70
N LEU A 287 13.65 4.96 27.91
CA LEU A 287 13.78 5.43 26.54
C LEU A 287 12.67 4.87 25.65
N ARG A 288 12.34 3.58 25.78
CA ARG A 288 11.28 2.94 25.00
C ARG A 288 9.94 3.65 25.18
N LEU A 289 9.55 3.94 26.42
CA LEU A 289 8.32 4.69 26.75
C LEU A 289 8.38 6.13 26.23
N ALA A 290 9.54 6.79 26.30
CA ALA A 290 9.72 8.12 25.73
C ALA A 290 9.55 8.13 24.20
N VAL A 291 10.09 7.12 23.51
CA VAL A 291 9.92 6.92 22.07
C VAL A 291 8.46 6.66 21.73
N GLU A 292 7.80 5.75 22.44
CA GLU A 292 6.39 5.42 22.23
C GLU A 292 5.51 6.66 22.37
N LYS A 293 5.65 7.39 23.48
CA LYS A 293 4.93 8.64 23.72
C LYS A 293 5.19 9.67 22.61
N TYR A 294 6.46 9.86 22.22
CA TYR A 294 6.81 10.77 21.13
C TYR A 294 6.15 10.37 19.81
N LEU A 295 6.10 9.07 19.49
CA LEU A 295 5.48 8.56 18.28
C LEU A 295 3.97 8.81 18.26
N ILE A 296 3.29 8.54 19.37
CA ILE A 296 1.85 8.79 19.55
C ILE A 296 1.54 10.27 19.43
N GLU A 297 2.32 11.15 20.07
CA GLU A 297 2.06 12.60 20.03
C GLU A 297 2.36 13.24 18.67
N LYS A 298 3.38 12.75 17.94
CA LYS A 298 3.87 13.42 16.71
C LYS A 298 3.32 12.86 15.41
N TYR A 299 2.88 11.60 15.36
CA TYR A 299 2.44 11.00 14.10
C TYR A 299 0.99 10.54 14.17
N PRO A 300 0.10 11.09 13.30
CA PRO A 300 -1.33 10.78 13.31
C PRO A 300 -1.68 9.30 13.24
N TYR A 301 -0.86 8.49 12.55
CA TYR A 301 -1.07 7.05 12.46
C TYR A 301 -1.00 6.35 13.82
N TYR A 302 0.04 6.63 14.63
CA TYR A 302 0.18 5.99 15.93
C TYR A 302 -0.87 6.50 16.91
N ASN A 303 -1.17 7.80 16.88
CA ASN A 303 -2.24 8.39 17.67
C ASN A 303 -3.61 7.75 17.38
N PHE A 304 -3.94 7.55 16.10
CA PHE A 304 -5.19 6.89 15.71
C PHE A 304 -5.22 5.44 16.18
N CYS A 305 -4.12 4.71 16.02
CA CYS A 305 -4.05 3.32 16.42
C CYS A 305 -4.17 3.11 17.93
N ASP A 306 -3.53 3.97 18.72
CA ASP A 306 -3.62 3.98 20.18
C ASP A 306 -5.07 4.19 20.66
N ALA A 307 -5.80 5.13 20.04
CA ALA A 307 -7.20 5.37 20.37
C ALA A 307 -8.16 4.31 19.81
N CYS A 308 -7.82 3.66 18.70
CA CYS A 308 -8.73 2.79 17.97
C CYS A 308 -8.71 1.34 18.49
N ILE A 309 -7.56 0.80 18.88
CA ILE A 309 -7.50 -0.59 19.39
C ILE A 309 -8.29 -0.71 20.70
N GLY A 310 -9.20 -1.68 20.76
CA GLY A 310 -10.15 -1.86 21.87
C GLY A 310 -11.37 -0.92 21.82
N SER A 311 -11.47 -0.01 20.85
CA SER A 311 -12.67 0.81 20.62
C SER A 311 -13.72 0.06 19.80
N LYS A 312 -14.87 0.71 19.54
CA LYS A 312 -15.90 0.17 18.62
C LYS A 312 -15.43 0.14 17.15
N GLU A 313 -14.39 0.90 16.81
CA GLU A 313 -13.75 0.91 15.49
C GLU A 313 -12.67 -0.19 15.35
N ASP A 314 -12.32 -0.89 16.43
CA ASP A 314 -11.52 -2.11 16.35
C ASP A 314 -12.36 -3.26 15.80
N MET A 315 -11.97 -3.80 14.64
CA MET A 315 -12.67 -4.91 14.00
C MET A 315 -12.74 -6.18 14.85
N PHE A 316 -11.89 -6.28 15.86
CA PHE A 316 -11.75 -7.48 16.69
C PHE A 316 -11.81 -7.18 18.19
N ALA A 317 -12.37 -6.03 18.58
CA ALA A 317 -12.74 -5.79 19.97
C ALA A 317 -13.66 -6.91 20.49
N ALA A 318 -13.43 -7.31 21.74
CA ALA A 318 -14.13 -8.40 22.41
C ALA A 318 -15.56 -8.03 22.81
#